data_AF-A0AAN0MLN2-F1
#
_entry.id   AF-A0AAN0MLN2-F1
#
_cell.length_a   1.000
_cell.length_b   1.000
_cell.length_c   1.000
_cell.angle_alpha   90.00
_cell.angle_beta   90.00
_cell.angle_gamma   90.00
#
_symmetry.space_group_name_H-M   'P 1'
#
loop_
_entity.id
_entity.type
_entity.pdbx_description
1 polymer ?
#
loop_
_entity_poly.entity_id
_entity_poly.type
_entity_poly.pdbx_seq_one_letter_code
_entity_poly.pdbx_strand_id
1 'polypeptide(L)'
;MLIPAKNAEKTGHLERTSRLQQRITAIMRYAVHNDLIDVNPAYDLAGAIATAKSVHRPALPLEHITELLTHIEAYKGKGITQLAVQLCLLTFIRSSELRFARWSEFDFKNALWTIPAKREPLKTLSFQIVDRK
;
A
#
# COMPACT_ATOMS: atom_id res chain seq x y z
N MET A 1 17.35 0.67 -23.54
CA MET A 1 16.32 0.23 -22.57
C MET A 1 16.14 1.15 -21.34
N LEU A 2 16.93 2.22 -21.16
CA LEU A 2 16.86 3.11 -19.97
C LEU A 2 15.78 4.21 -20.01
N ILE A 3 15.07 4.37 -21.12
CA ILE A 3 14.19 5.53 -21.35
C ILE A 3 13.08 5.62 -20.27
N PRO A 4 12.35 4.54 -19.92
CA PRO A 4 11.25 4.65 -18.95
C PRO A 4 11.72 4.93 -17.52
N ALA A 5 12.79 4.27 -17.06
CA ALA A 5 13.32 4.45 -15.71
C ALA A 5 13.99 5.81 -15.54
N LYS A 6 14.77 6.27 -16.53
CA LYS A 6 15.36 7.63 -16.53
C LYS A 6 14.29 8.72 -16.63
N ASN A 7 13.22 8.49 -17.39
CA ASN A 7 12.10 9.44 -17.43
C ASN A 7 11.36 9.50 -16.08
N ALA A 8 11.18 8.37 -15.41
CA ALA A 8 10.59 8.33 -14.07
C ALA A 8 11.49 9.01 -13.03
N GLU A 9 12.81 8.86 -13.12
CA GLU A 9 13.78 9.57 -12.26
C GLU A 9 13.66 11.10 -12.37
N LYS A 10 13.50 11.63 -13.60
CA LYS A 10 13.27 13.07 -13.82
C LYS A 10 12.03 13.63 -13.11
N THR A 11 11.07 12.78 -12.77
CA THR A 11 9.87 13.19 -12.00
C THR A 11 10.12 13.32 -10.48
N GLY A 12 11.32 12.98 -10.00
CA GLY A 12 11.68 13.06 -8.57
C GLY A 12 11.11 11.94 -7.70
N HIS A 13 10.29 11.03 -8.26
CA HIS A 13 9.65 9.93 -7.53
C HIS A 13 10.56 8.69 -7.41
N LEU A 14 11.67 8.84 -6.68
CA LEU A 14 12.75 7.85 -6.60
C LEU A 14 12.30 6.45 -6.15
N GLU A 15 11.35 6.33 -5.21
CA GLU A 15 10.80 5.03 -4.76
C GLU A 15 10.05 4.31 -5.89
N ARG A 16 9.26 5.05 -6.68
CA ARG A 16 8.54 4.47 -7.83
C ARG A 16 9.53 4.00 -8.89
N THR A 17 10.57 4.79 -9.14
CA THR A 17 11.63 4.46 -10.09
C THR A 17 12.41 3.22 -9.66
N SER A 18 12.75 3.09 -8.37
CA SER A 18 13.41 1.89 -7.83
C SER A 18 12.55 0.63 -7.99
N ARG A 19 11.25 0.71 -7.68
CA ARG A 19 10.32 -0.42 -7.90
C ARG A 19 10.18 -0.80 -9.37
N LEU A 20 10.17 0.19 -10.27
CA LEU A 20 10.13 -0.03 -11.71
C LEU A 20 11.39 -0.77 -12.18
N GLN A 21 12.57 -0.33 -11.74
CA GLN A 21 13.84 -0.98 -12.03
C GLN A 21 13.85 -2.43 -11.54
N GLN A 22 13.49 -2.67 -10.27
CA GLN A 22 13.41 -4.03 -9.71
C GLN A 22 12.54 -4.95 -10.57
N ARG A 23 11.40 -4.43 -11.06
CA ARG A 23 10.48 -5.19 -11.92
C ARG A 23 11.07 -5.47 -13.30
N ILE A 24 11.74 -4.50 -13.92
CA ILE A 24 12.44 -4.68 -15.19
C ILE A 24 13.54 -5.74 -15.04
N THR A 25 14.35 -5.66 -13.98
CA THR A 25 15.41 -6.63 -13.70
C THR A 25 14.85 -8.04 -13.50
N ALA A 26 13.72 -8.18 -12.81
CA ALA A 26 13.06 -9.48 -12.63
C ALA A 26 12.52 -10.06 -13.94
N ILE A 27 11.90 -9.25 -14.81
CA ILE A 27 11.40 -9.68 -16.12
C ILE A 27 12.56 -10.14 -17.01
N MET A 28 13.64 -9.36 -17.08
CA MET A 28 14.81 -9.72 -17.89
C MET A 28 15.53 -10.96 -17.34
N ARG A 29 15.57 -11.13 -16.01
CA ARG A 29 16.08 -12.37 -15.40
C ARG A 29 15.24 -13.58 -15.80
N TYR A 30 13.92 -13.44 -15.85
CA TYR A 30 13.05 -14.50 -16.34
C TYR A 30 13.33 -14.83 -17.81
N ALA A 31 13.55 -13.81 -18.66
CA ALA A 31 13.87 -14.02 -20.07
C ALA A 31 15.18 -14.79 -20.27
N VAL A 32 16.23 -14.48 -19.49
CA VAL A 32 17.48 -15.26 -19.48
C VAL A 32 17.22 -16.72 -19.10
N HIS A 33 16.40 -16.95 -18.08
CA HIS A 33 16.11 -18.30 -17.61
C HIS A 33 15.30 -19.16 -18.59
N ASN A 34 14.69 -18.52 -19.60
CA ASN A 34 13.94 -19.20 -20.66
C ASN A 34 14.71 -19.16 -22.00
N ASP A 35 16.02 -18.86 -21.97
CA ASP A 35 16.89 -18.79 -23.15
C ASP A 35 16.40 -17.81 -24.24
N LEU A 36 15.59 -16.80 -23.87
CA LEU A 36 15.12 -15.76 -24.80
C LEU A 36 16.19 -14.69 -25.05
N ILE A 37 17.10 -14.50 -24.09
CA ILE A 37 18.24 -13.59 -24.16
C ILE A 37 19.42 -14.22 -23.39
N ASP A 38 20.65 -13.96 -23.84
CA ASP A 38 21.83 -14.58 -23.22
C ASP A 38 22.24 -13.93 -21.89
N VAL A 39 22.03 -12.61 -21.77
CA VAL A 39 22.47 -11.81 -20.63
C VAL A 39 21.36 -10.84 -20.26
N ASN A 40 21.19 -10.58 -18.95
CA ASN A 40 20.24 -9.61 -18.46
C ASN A 40 20.82 -8.18 -18.55
N PRO A 41 20.34 -7.32 -19.47
CA PRO A 41 20.86 -5.96 -19.66
C PRO A 41 20.44 -5.00 -18.53
N ALA A 42 19.55 -5.44 -17.62
CA ALA A 42 19.10 -4.64 -16.50
C ALA A 42 19.99 -4.80 -15.25
N TYR A 43 21.09 -5.55 -15.33
CA TYR A 43 22.12 -5.50 -14.30
C TYR A 43 22.88 -4.17 -14.32
N ASP A 44 23.16 -3.63 -15.51
CA ASP A 44 23.79 -2.31 -15.68
C ASP A 44 22.91 -1.16 -15.21
N LEU A 45 21.62 -1.42 -14.95
CA LEU A 45 20.74 -0.45 -14.31
C LEU A 45 21.09 -0.28 -12.82
N ALA A 46 21.60 -1.30 -12.14
CA ALA A 46 21.86 -1.25 -10.70
C ALA A 46 22.91 -0.18 -10.37
N GLY A 47 22.56 0.80 -9.54
CA GLY A 47 23.41 1.96 -9.21
C GLY A 47 23.32 3.14 -10.19
N ALA A 48 22.72 2.98 -11.37
CA ALA A 48 22.52 4.06 -12.34
C ALA A 48 21.33 4.98 -12.03
N ILE A 49 20.51 4.62 -11.02
CA ILE A 49 19.32 5.35 -10.60
C ILE A 49 19.51 5.78 -9.14
N ALA A 50 19.21 7.04 -8.84
CA ALA A 50 19.25 7.56 -7.48
C ALA A 50 18.29 6.78 -6.56
N THR A 51 18.82 6.28 -5.44
CA THR A 51 18.02 5.56 -4.45
C THR A 51 17.32 6.56 -3.53
N ALA A 52 16.02 6.38 -3.31
CA ALA A 52 15.29 7.15 -2.32
C ALA A 52 15.85 6.86 -0.92
N LYS A 53 16.23 7.88 -0.16
CA LYS A 53 16.46 7.69 1.28
C LYS A 53 15.11 7.39 1.94
N SER A 54 15.05 6.26 2.65
CA SER A 54 13.87 5.92 3.44
C SER A 54 13.64 7.00 4.49
N VAL A 55 12.46 7.62 4.46
CA VAL A 55 11.99 8.51 5.53
C VAL A 55 11.10 7.68 6.43
N HIS A 56 11.62 7.33 7.61
CA HIS A 56 10.84 6.63 8.62
C HIS A 56 9.76 7.56 9.16
N ARG A 57 8.53 7.04 9.27
CA ARG A 57 7.43 7.74 9.93
C ARG A 57 7.41 7.30 11.39
N PRO A 58 7.82 8.15 12.34
CA PRO A 58 7.83 7.77 13.75
C PRO A 58 6.40 7.49 14.23
N ALA A 59 6.29 6.58 15.19
CA ALA A 59 5.03 6.39 15.89
C ALA A 59 4.65 7.68 16.63
N LEU A 60 3.35 7.93 16.77
CA LEU A 60 2.86 9.05 17.57
C LEU A 60 3.23 8.80 19.05
N PRO A 61 3.90 9.73 19.72
CA PRO A 61 4.16 9.61 21.15
C PRO A 61 2.86 9.56 21.96
N LEU A 62 2.88 8.85 23.09
CA LEU A 62 1.68 8.60 23.92
C LEU A 62 1.07 9.90 24.46
N GLU A 63 1.91 10.88 24.76
CA GLU A 63 1.53 12.20 25.24
C GLU A 63 0.66 12.99 24.24
N HIS A 64 0.74 12.68 22.94
CA HIS A 64 -0.03 13.33 21.89
C HIS A 64 -1.37 12.63 21.57
N ILE A 65 -1.71 11.53 22.26
CA ILE A 65 -2.96 10.80 21.99
C ILE A 65 -4.19 11.68 22.25
N THR A 66 -4.21 12.43 23.35
CA THR A 66 -5.33 13.33 23.68
C THR A 66 -5.55 14.40 22.61
N GLU A 67 -4.45 14.95 22.10
CA GLU A 67 -4.46 15.92 21.00
C GLU A 67 -5.01 15.30 19.71
N LEU A 68 -4.57 14.08 19.36
CA LEU A 68 -5.08 13.34 18.21
C LEU A 68 -6.60 13.11 18.30
N LEU A 69 -7.09 12.64 19.45
CA LEU A 69 -8.52 12.40 19.67
C LEU A 69 -9.34 13.69 19.52
N THR A 70 -8.85 14.78 20.10
CA THR A 70 -9.46 16.12 19.98
C THR A 70 -9.55 16.57 18.52
N HIS A 71 -8.50 16.35 17.73
CA HIS A 71 -8.52 16.69 16.30
C HIS A 71 -9.47 15.81 15.48
N ILE A 72 -9.61 14.53 15.83
CA ILE A 72 -10.57 13.64 15.19
C ILE A 72 -12.00 14.11 15.49
N GLU A 73 -12.29 14.50 16.72
CA GLU A 73 -13.60 15.04 17.12
C GLU A 73 -13.92 16.36 16.42
N ALA A 74 -12.94 17.25 16.28
CA ALA A 74 -13.08 18.53 15.60
C ALA A 74 -13.10 18.46 14.06
N TYR A 75 -12.96 17.26 13.47
CA TYR A 75 -12.90 17.09 12.02
C TYR A 75 -14.22 17.50 11.34
N LYS A 76 -14.18 18.58 10.54
CA LYS A 76 -15.36 19.15 9.86
C LYS A 76 -15.73 18.48 8.52
N GLY A 77 -15.08 17.38 8.18
CA GLY A 77 -15.36 16.67 6.92
C GLY A 77 -16.53 15.70 7.04
N LYS A 78 -16.51 14.62 6.26
CA LYS A 78 -17.57 13.60 6.31
C LYS A 78 -17.55 12.84 7.62
N GLY A 79 -18.69 12.75 8.31
CA GLY A 79 -18.82 11.99 9.57
C GLY A 79 -18.44 10.52 9.44
N ILE A 80 -18.64 9.91 8.26
CA ILE A 80 -18.18 8.53 8.01
C ILE A 80 -16.66 8.39 8.12
N THR A 81 -15.89 9.42 7.74
CA THR A 81 -14.43 9.42 7.86
C THR A 81 -14.03 9.47 9.34
N GLN A 82 -14.73 10.27 10.14
CA GLN A 82 -14.50 10.37 11.58
C GLN A 82 -14.76 9.03 12.27
N LEU A 83 -15.92 8.42 12.03
CA LEU A 83 -16.28 7.09 12.57
C LEU A 83 -15.30 6.01 12.10
N ALA A 84 -14.87 6.05 10.83
CA ALA A 84 -13.88 5.12 10.31
C ALA A 84 -12.54 5.24 11.03
N VAL A 85 -12.05 6.47 11.26
CA VAL A 85 -10.78 6.69 12.00
C VAL A 85 -10.92 6.22 13.45
N GLN A 86 -12.02 6.52 14.12
CA GLN A 86 -12.28 6.06 15.49
C GLN A 86 -12.32 4.53 15.58
N LEU A 87 -13.05 3.86 14.69
CA LEU A 87 -13.10 2.41 14.64
C LEU A 87 -11.72 1.79 14.35
N CYS A 88 -10.92 2.44 13.49
CA CYS A 88 -9.55 2.03 13.21
C CYS A 88 -8.65 2.15 14.45
N LEU A 89 -8.85 3.17 15.30
CA LEU A 89 -8.12 3.32 16.56
C LEU A 89 -8.51 2.28 17.61
N LEU A 90 -9.76 1.83 17.61
CA LEU A 90 -10.23 0.79 18.55
C LEU A 90 -9.80 -0.62 18.14
N THR A 91 -9.65 -0.87 16.84
CA THR A 91 -9.44 -2.23 16.28
C THR A 91 -8.07 -2.46 15.66
N PHE A 92 -7.31 -1.41 15.37
CA PHE A 92 -5.97 -1.44 14.77
C PHE A 92 -5.85 -2.23 13.46
N ILE A 93 -6.95 -2.33 12.72
CA ILE A 93 -6.97 -3.01 11.41
C ILE A 93 -6.40 -2.10 10.31
N ARG A 94 -6.02 -2.71 9.19
CA ARG A 94 -5.58 -1.95 8.01
C ARG A 94 -6.76 -1.19 7.41
N SER A 95 -6.51 0.01 6.89
CA SER A 95 -7.55 0.86 6.26
C SER A 95 -8.28 0.18 5.10
N SER A 96 -7.64 -0.78 4.43
CA SER A 96 -8.29 -1.60 3.41
C SER A 96 -9.36 -2.52 3.97
N GLU A 97 -9.13 -3.14 5.13
CA GLU A 97 -10.12 -4.01 5.77
C GLU A 97 -11.37 -3.24 6.14
N LEU A 98 -11.17 -2.05 6.70
CA LEU A 98 -12.25 -1.16 7.08
C LEU A 98 -13.06 -0.68 5.88
N ARG A 99 -12.39 -0.23 4.81
CA ARG A 99 -13.07 0.31 3.62
C ARG A 99 -13.84 -0.75 2.82
N PHE A 100 -13.43 -2.02 2.90
CA PHE A 100 -14.05 -3.13 2.16
C PHE A 100 -14.88 -4.06 3.05
N ALA A 101 -15.09 -3.68 4.32
CA ALA A 101 -15.89 -4.43 5.27
C ALA A 101 -17.32 -4.64 4.76
N ARG A 102 -17.89 -5.80 5.07
CA ARG A 102 -19.28 -6.14 4.70
C ARG A 102 -20.11 -6.32 5.95
N TRP A 103 -21.38 -5.93 5.91
CA TRP A 103 -22.29 -6.11 7.04
C TRP A 103 -22.39 -7.56 7.54
N SER A 104 -22.26 -8.54 6.65
CA SER A 104 -22.23 -9.97 7.00
C SER A 104 -21.01 -10.39 7.83
N GLU A 105 -19.97 -9.56 7.93
CA GLU A 105 -18.76 -9.82 8.74
C GLU A 105 -18.95 -9.43 10.21
N PHE A 106 -20.02 -8.70 10.53
CA PHE A 106 -20.30 -8.20 11.86
C PHE A 106 -21.42 -9.01 12.53
N ASP A 107 -21.08 -9.66 13.63
CA ASP A 107 -22.03 -10.23 14.57
C ASP A 107 -22.19 -9.28 15.76
N PHE A 108 -23.23 -8.45 15.70
CA PHE A 108 -23.53 -7.49 16.76
C PHE A 108 -24.04 -8.14 18.06
N LYS A 109 -24.55 -9.38 18.01
CA LYS A 109 -24.98 -10.08 19.24
C LYS A 109 -23.78 -10.50 20.06
N ASN A 110 -22.72 -10.95 19.39
CA ASN A 110 -21.47 -11.38 20.02
C ASN A 110 -20.38 -10.29 20.04
N ALA A 111 -20.70 -9.08 19.59
CA ALA A 111 -19.75 -7.97 19.43
C ALA A 111 -18.47 -8.36 18.66
N LEU A 112 -18.62 -9.21 17.63
CA LEU A 112 -17.51 -9.79 16.88
C LEU A 112 -17.50 -9.25 15.45
N TRP A 113 -16.32 -8.80 15.02
CA TRP A 113 -16.05 -8.55 13.61
C TRP A 113 -15.06 -9.58 13.08
N THR A 114 -15.53 -10.46 12.20
CA THR A 114 -14.71 -11.49 11.57
C THR A 114 -14.21 -11.01 10.22
N ILE A 115 -12.91 -10.71 10.11
CA ILE A 115 -12.28 -10.31 8.86
C ILE A 115 -11.91 -11.57 8.06
N PRO A 116 -12.52 -11.82 6.89
CA PRO A 116 -12.20 -13.00 6.10
C PRO A 116 -10.82 -12.88 5.46
N ALA A 117 -10.16 -14.01 5.22
CA ALA A 117 -8.87 -14.06 4.53
C ALA A 117 -8.95 -13.49 3.09
N LYS A 118 -10.11 -13.65 2.45
CA LYS A 118 -10.40 -13.23 1.08
C LYS A 118 -11.82 -12.68 0.96
N ARG A 119 -12.00 -11.67 0.11
CA ARG A 119 -13.30 -11.12 -0.27
C ARG A 119 -13.52 -11.30 -1.77
N GLU A 120 -14.72 -11.74 -2.14
CA GLU A 120 -15.11 -11.78 -3.55
C GLU A 120 -15.06 -10.38 -4.18
N PRO A 121 -14.60 -10.24 -5.43
CA PRO A 121 -14.57 -8.94 -6.06
C PRO A 121 -15.98 -8.37 -6.26
N LEU A 122 -16.13 -7.06 -6.06
CA LEU A 122 -17.36 -6.33 -6.37
C LEU A 122 -17.27 -5.88 -7.81
N LYS A 123 -18.28 -6.20 -8.62
CA LYS A 123 -18.33 -5.88 -10.06
C LYS A 123 -18.10 -4.40 -10.39
N THR A 124 -18.31 -3.49 -9.45
CA THR A 124 -18.24 -2.04 -9.63
C THR A 124 -16.93 -1.37 -9.20
N LEU A 125 -15.99 -2.10 -8.58
CA LEU A 125 -14.74 -1.52 -8.06
C LEU A 125 -13.52 -2.12 -8.76
N SER A 126 -12.78 -1.28 -9.48
CA SER A 126 -11.58 -1.67 -10.23
C SER A 126 -10.35 -1.95 -9.37
N PHE A 127 -10.34 -1.53 -8.10
CA PHE A 127 -9.21 -1.72 -7.18
C PHE A 127 -9.68 -2.42 -5.91
N GLN A 128 -9.41 -3.72 -5.80
CA GLN A 128 -9.75 -4.53 -4.64
C GLN A 128 -8.57 -5.40 -4.23
N ILE A 129 -8.40 -5.58 -2.93
CA ILE A 129 -7.40 -6.49 -2.36
C ILE A 129 -8.00 -7.89 -2.41
N VAL A 130 -7.56 -8.69 -3.38
CA VAL A 130 -8.10 -10.04 -3.63
C VAL A 130 -7.37 -11.10 -2.79
N ASP A 131 -6.19 -10.83 -2.23
CA ASP A 131 -5.48 -11.81 -1.40
C ASP A 131 -4.66 -11.13 -0.29
N ARG A 132 -4.72 -11.67 0.93
CA ARG A 132 -3.65 -11.55 1.93
C ARG A 132 -2.69 -12.72 1.67
N LYS A 133 -1.49 -12.44 1.15
CA LYS A 133 -0.35 -13.36 1.32
C LYS A 133 0.24 -13.16 2.70
#